data_AF-A0A5C4MHD7-F1
#
_entry.id   AF-A0A5C4MHD7-F1
#
_cell.length_a   1.000
_cell.length_b   1.000
_cell.length_c   1.000
_cell.angle_alpha   90.00
_cell.angle_beta   90.00
_cell.angle_gamma   90.00
#
_symmetry.space_group_name_H-M   'P 1'
#
loop_
_entity.id
_entity.type
_entity.pdbx_description
1 polymer ?
#
loop_
_entity_poly.entity_id
_entity_poly.type
_entity_poly.pdbx_seq_one_letter_code
_entity_poly.pdbx_strand_id
1 'polypeptide(L)' 'MSTPPVAKRHPQVRVHHGDEVVDDYEWLRDKDDPETLAYLEAENAYTAERTEHLAPLRERL' A
#
# COMPACT_ATOMS: atom_id res chain seq x y z
N MET A 1 -13.39 -10.57 10.12
CA MET A 1 -12.27 -9.63 10.28
C MET A 1 -11.55 -9.60 8.97
N SER A 2 -11.39 -8.43 8.35
CA SER A 2 -10.53 -8.31 7.17
C SER A 2 -9.10 -8.70 7.49
N THR A 3 -8.49 -9.36 6.53
CA THR A 3 -7.05 -9.64 6.50
C THR A 3 -6.37 -8.45 5.80
N PRO A 4 -5.21 -7.99 6.28
CA PRO A 4 -4.48 -6.94 5.57
C PRO A 4 -4.13 -7.41 4.15
N PRO A 5 -4.24 -6.52 3.14
CA PRO A 5 -3.83 -6.86 1.79
C PRO A 5 -2.31 -7.08 1.76
N VAL A 6 -1.87 -7.98 0.88
CA VAL A 6 -0.44 -8.30 0.71
C VAL A 6 -0.01 -7.77 -0.65
N ALA A 7 0.93 -6.82 -0.66
CA ALA A 7 1.51 -6.29 -1.89
C ALA A 7 2.20 -7.41 -2.68
N LYS A 8 1.97 -7.42 -4.00
CA LYS A 8 2.71 -8.30 -4.90
C LYS A 8 4.16 -7.84 -4.99
N ARG A 9 5.07 -8.80 -5.10
CA ARG A 9 6.49 -8.53 -5.32
C ARG A 9 6.77 -8.55 -6.82
N HIS A 10 7.25 -7.44 -7.33
CA HIS A 10 7.72 -7.24 -8.71
C HIS A 10 9.18 -6.80 -8.65
N PRO A 11 10.15 -7.73 -8.67
CA PRO A 11 11.56 -7.39 -8.49
C PRO A 11 12.04 -6.43 -9.58
N GLN A 12 12.38 -5.20 -9.18
CA GLN A 12 12.97 -4.19 -10.05
C GLN A 12 14.36 -3.80 -9.54
N VAL A 13 15.37 -3.94 -10.38
CA VAL A 13 16.74 -3.53 -10.03
C VAL A 13 16.89 -2.03 -10.29
N ARG A 14 17.39 -1.31 -9.30
CA ARG A 14 17.80 0.09 -9.42
C ARG A 14 19.29 0.20 -9.10
N VAL A 15 20.02 0.89 -9.98
CA VAL A 15 21.45 1.14 -9.78
C VAL A 15 21.65 2.56 -9.28
N HIS A 16 22.34 2.73 -8.16
CA HIS A 16 22.67 4.04 -7.61
C HIS A 16 24.12 4.06 -7.15
N HIS A 17 24.92 4.97 -7.70
CA HIS A 17 26.36 5.07 -7.41
C HIS A 17 27.17 3.77 -7.60
N GLY A 18 26.71 2.88 -8.49
CA GLY A 18 27.33 1.57 -8.72
C GLY A 18 26.81 0.46 -7.81
N ASP A 19 25.96 0.78 -6.83
CA ASP A 19 25.27 -0.19 -5.99
C ASP A 19 23.95 -0.61 -6.62
N GLU A 20 23.70 -1.92 -6.67
CA GLU A 20 22.44 -2.50 -7.11
C GLU A 20 21.52 -2.75 -5.92
N VAL A 21 20.29 -2.25 -6.02
CA VAL A 21 19.22 -2.50 -5.04
C VAL A 21 18.02 -3.09 -5.77
N VAL A 22 17.53 -4.23 -5.29
CA VAL A 22 16.26 -4.79 -5.74
C VAL A 22 15.13 -4.14 -4.93
N ASP A 23 14.26 -3.41 -5.62
CA ASP A 23 13.02 -2.89 -5.08
C ASP A 23 11.87 -3.74 -5.62
N ASP A 24 11.30 -4.59 -4.76
CA ASP A 24 10.15 -5.44 -5.11
C ASP A 24 8.83 -4.65 -5.25
N TYR A 25 8.81 -3.37 -4.87
CA TYR A 25 7.59 -2.59 -4.73
C TYR A 25 7.64 -1.24 -5.47
N GLU A 26 8.61 -1.02 -6.35
CA GLU A 26 8.71 0.22 -7.15
C GLU A 26 7.46 0.44 -8.02
N TRP A 27 6.71 -0.61 -8.37
CA TRP A 27 5.42 -0.51 -9.08
C TRP A 27 4.39 0.36 -8.35
N LEU A 28 4.40 0.39 -7.01
CA LEU A 28 3.51 1.24 -6.19
C LEU A 28 3.78 2.74 -6.37
N ARG A 29 4.87 3.11 -7.04
CA ARG A 29 5.21 4.51 -7.33
C ARG A 29 4.31 5.10 -8.41
N ASP A 30 3.86 4.28 -9.36
CA ASP A 30 2.96 4.72 -10.42
C ASP A 30 1.53 4.82 -9.87
N LYS A 31 1.01 6.04 -9.81
CA LYS A 31 -0.29 6.35 -9.21
C LYS A 31 -1.46 6.13 -10.16
N ASP A 32 -1.20 6.06 -11.46
CA ASP A 32 -2.21 5.85 -12.47
C ASP A 32 -2.29 4.36 -12.89
N ASP A 33 -1.35 3.54 -12.40
CA ASP A 33 -1.34 2.11 -12.63
C ASP A 33 -2.55 1.42 -11.95
N PRO A 34 -3.35 0.62 -12.69
CA PRO A 34 -4.51 -0.06 -12.15
C PRO A 34 -4.20 -1.06 -11.02
N GLU A 35 -3.02 -1.68 -11.01
CA GLU A 35 -2.61 -2.59 -9.95
C GLU A 35 -2.33 -1.79 -8.66
N THR A 36 -1.65 -0.65 -8.77
CA THR A 36 -1.40 0.25 -7.63
C THR A 36 -2.71 0.76 -7.04
N LEU A 37 -3.63 1.22 -7.88
CA LEU A 37 -4.94 1.70 -7.45
C LEU A 37 -5.71 0.60 -6.71
N ALA A 38 -5.77 -0.62 -7.28
CA ALA A 38 -6.46 -1.74 -6.65
C ALA A 38 -5.86 -2.11 -5.29
N TYR A 39 -4.53 -2.04 -5.14
CA TYR A 39 -3.88 -2.29 -3.86
C TYR A 39 -4.20 -1.21 -2.81
N LEU A 40 -4.15 0.07 -3.22
CA LEU A 40 -4.47 1.19 -2.33
C LEU A 40 -5.94 1.19 -1.88
N GLU A 41 -6.87 0.81 -2.76
CA GLU A 41 -8.27 0.63 -2.40
C GLU A 41 -8.47 -0.48 -1.37
N ALA A 42 -7.75 -1.60 -1.51
CA ALA A 42 -7.78 -2.69 -0.53
C ALA A 42 -7.22 -2.25 0.83
N GLU A 43 -6.12 -1.49 0.85
CA GLU A 43 -5.54 -0.91 2.07
C GLU A 43 -6.50 0.07 2.75
N ASN A 44 -7.18 0.91 1.97
CA ASN A 44 -8.19 1.85 2.48
C ASN A 44 -9.39 1.11 3.08
N ALA A 45 -9.89 0.06 2.42
CA ALA A 45 -10.99 -0.75 2.92
C ALA A 45 -10.64 -1.46 4.22
N TYR A 46 -9.43 -2.05 4.30
CA TYR A 46 -8.91 -2.64 5.53
C TYR A 46 -8.83 -1.61 6.65
N THR A 47 -8.23 -0.45 6.38
CA THR A 47 -8.09 0.63 7.36
C THR A 47 -9.45 1.13 7.85
N ALA A 48 -10.42 1.28 6.96
CA ALA A 48 -11.79 1.69 7.30
C ALA A 48 -12.44 0.70 8.27
N GLU A 49 -12.45 -0.61 7.97
CA GLU A 49 -13.02 -1.62 8.87
C GLU A 49 -12.28 -1.66 10.22
N ARG A 50 -10.94 -1.61 10.19
CA ARG A 50 -10.14 -1.69 11.41
C ARG A 50 -10.27 -0.47 12.30
N THR A 51 -10.60 0.70 11.74
CA THR A 51 -10.72 1.95 12.51
C THR A 51 -12.15 2.40 12.73
N GLU A 52 -13.15 1.69 12.20
CA GLU A 52 -14.57 2.04 12.32
C GLU A 52 -15.00 2.27 13.78
N HIS A 53 -14.59 1.37 14.68
CA HIS A 53 -14.89 1.46 16.10
C HIS A 53 -14.31 2.70 16.81
N LEU A 54 -13.36 3.40 16.18
CA LEU A 54 -12.76 4.64 16.68
C LEU A 54 -13.47 5.90 16.16
N ALA A 55 -14.50 5.76 15.30
CA ALA A 55 -15.22 6.90 14.73
C ALA A 55 -15.73 7.91 15.80
N PRO A 56 -16.33 7.48 16.94
CA PRO A 56 -16.78 8.42 17.96
C PRO A 56 -15.64 9.23 18.60
N LEU A 57 -14.45 8.63 18.72
CA LEU A 57 -13.28 9.32 19.24
C LEU A 57 -12.74 10.33 18.23
N ARG A 58 -12.68 9.95 16.95
CA ARG A 58 -12.20 10.79 15.84
C ARG A 58 -13.09 12.01 15.61
N GLU A 59 -14.41 11.88 15.78
CA GLU A 59 -15.36 13.00 15.60
C GLU A 59 -15.30 14.03 16.75
N ARG A 60 -14.78 13.63 17.92
CA ARG A 60 -14.74 14.47 19.11
C ARG A 60 -13.48 15.37 19.19
N LEU A 61 -12.41 15.01 18.49
CA LEU A 61 -11.10 15.70 18.49
C LEU A 61 -10.94 16.58 17.26
#